data_AF-A0A9D5HHI0-F1
#
_entry.id   AF-A0A9D5HHI0-F1
#
_cell.length_a   1.000
_cell.length_b   1.000
_cell.length_c   1.000
_cell.angle_alpha   90.00
_cell.angle_beta   90.00
_cell.angle_gamma   90.00
#
_symmetry.space_group_name_H-M   'P 1'
#
loop_
_entity.id
_entity.type
_entity.pdbx_description
1 polymer ?
#
loop_
_entity_poly.entity_id
_entity_poly.type
_entity_poly.pdbx_seq_one_letter_code
_entity_poly.pdbx_strand_id
1 'polypeptide(L)'
;MAHDSMGLKASRGLPTSRSRIPRGRQLQKSFNNLKITVLCGLVTILVLRGTIGVGNLGGAPSDADTRVIEDIERIIREIRSDSDPDDEAILSASNSTAALNSTTLPAENYTLGPRISDWDEKRAMWLGRNPGFPSRISGGKPRILLVTGSPPNPCDNPIGDHYILKGMKNKIDYCRLHGIEIVHNMAHLDKELAGYWAKLPLIRRLMLSHPEIEWIWWMDSDALFTDMAFEIPLSKYDSHNLVVHGYPDLIFDQHSWIGLNTGSFLLRNCQWSLDLLDAWAPMGPKGPIRDEAGRILTAALKGRPAFEADDQSALIYLLLSQQEKWGDKVFIENSYYLHGYWAGLVDKYEEMMEKYHPGLGDERWPFVTHFVGCKPCGSYGDYPVERCLSSMERAFNFADNQVLRMYGFTHKGLASPKIKRIRNETAAPLEVLEKLNPQARIVSG
;
A
#
# COMPACT_ATOMS: atom_id res chain seq x y z
N MET A 1 26.24 72.80 -30.55
CA MET A 1 25.42 72.06 -29.55
C MET A 1 26.40 71.27 -28.72
N ALA A 2 26.53 71.64 -27.44
CA ALA A 2 27.75 71.57 -26.61
C ALA A 2 28.46 70.20 -26.65
N HIS A 3 29.69 70.08 -27.19
CA HIS A 3 31.02 70.42 -26.60
C HIS A 3 31.23 69.69 -25.27
N ASP A 4 32.22 68.81 -25.05
CA ASP A 4 33.67 68.84 -25.29
C ASP A 4 34.22 67.44 -24.87
N SER A 5 35.43 66.94 -25.12
CA SER A 5 36.62 67.35 -25.87
C SER A 5 37.51 66.10 -26.05
N MET A 6 38.32 66.14 -27.11
CA MET A 6 39.39 65.21 -27.45
C MET A 6 40.59 65.32 -26.51
N GLY A 7 41.43 64.27 -26.50
CA GLY A 7 42.86 64.50 -26.78
C GLY A 7 43.87 64.08 -25.72
N LEU A 8 44.48 62.92 -25.96
CA LEU A 8 45.91 62.58 -25.89
C LEU A 8 46.86 63.48 -25.05
N LYS A 9 47.76 62.83 -24.30
CA LYS A 9 49.21 62.92 -24.59
C LYS A 9 50.06 61.87 -23.86
N ALA A 10 50.91 61.23 -24.66
CA ALA A 10 52.06 60.45 -24.25
C ALA A 10 53.23 61.35 -23.86
N SER A 11 54.15 60.89 -22.99
CA SER A 11 55.59 60.91 -23.28
C SER A 11 56.46 60.26 -22.18
N ARG A 12 57.27 59.29 -22.64
CA ARG A 12 58.73 59.13 -22.45
C ARG A 12 59.32 58.89 -21.04
N GLY A 13 60.05 57.77 -20.94
CA GLY A 13 61.14 57.56 -19.98
C GLY A 13 61.59 56.09 -19.84
N LEU A 14 62.47 55.62 -20.74
CA LEU A 14 63.37 54.46 -20.51
C LEU A 14 64.57 54.91 -19.62
N PRO A 15 65.47 54.05 -19.07
CA PRO A 15 65.47 52.58 -18.99
C PRO A 15 65.94 51.95 -17.63
N THR A 16 65.69 50.64 -17.52
CA THR A 16 66.52 49.57 -16.90
C THR A 16 67.00 49.67 -15.44
N SER A 17 66.45 48.79 -14.59
CA SER A 17 67.27 47.91 -13.75
C SER A 17 66.68 46.49 -13.75
N ARG A 18 67.41 45.54 -14.34
CA ARG A 18 67.13 44.10 -14.23
C ARG A 18 67.48 43.63 -12.81
N SER A 19 66.51 43.12 -12.07
CA SER A 19 66.74 42.12 -11.01
C SER A 19 65.86 40.89 -11.30
N ARG A 20 66.50 39.72 -11.38
CA ARG A 20 65.89 38.40 -11.61
C ARG A 20 65.47 37.80 -10.27
N ILE A 21 64.21 37.39 -10.10
CA ILE A 21 63.75 36.28 -9.22
C ILE A 21 62.41 35.72 -9.79
N PRO A 22 61.94 34.49 -9.49
CA PRO A 22 62.25 33.23 -10.17
C PRO A 22 61.04 32.57 -10.89
N ARG A 23 61.36 31.60 -11.76
CA ARG A 23 60.53 30.80 -12.69
C ARG A 23 59.43 29.88 -12.09
N GLY A 24 58.86 30.20 -10.92
CA GLY A 24 57.93 29.30 -10.21
C GLY A 24 56.43 29.59 -10.39
N ARG A 25 56.03 30.80 -10.83
CA ARG A 25 54.62 31.25 -10.78
C ARG A 25 53.84 31.18 -12.10
N GLN A 26 54.49 30.87 -13.22
CA GLN A 26 53.83 30.79 -14.53
C GLN A 26 53.27 29.39 -14.85
N LEU A 27 53.88 28.31 -14.33
CA LEU A 27 53.39 26.94 -14.57
C LEU A 27 52.08 26.65 -13.81
N GLN A 28 51.91 27.19 -12.60
CA GLN A 28 50.70 26.97 -11.80
C GLN A 28 49.43 27.57 -12.42
N LYS A 29 49.55 28.72 -13.10
CA LYS A 29 48.43 29.35 -13.82
C LYS A 29 48.05 28.58 -15.08
N SER A 30 49.03 28.06 -15.83
CA SER A 30 48.75 27.24 -17.02
C SER A 30 48.09 25.91 -16.66
N PHE A 31 48.49 25.26 -15.55
CA PHE A 31 47.85 24.02 -15.09
C PHE A 31 46.42 24.24 -14.57
N ASN A 32 46.15 25.34 -13.85
CA ASN A 32 44.79 25.65 -13.40
C ASN A 32 43.86 26.03 -14.56
N ASN A 33 44.37 26.77 -15.56
CA ASN A 33 43.59 27.08 -16.76
C ASN A 33 43.32 25.83 -17.60
N LEU A 34 44.28 24.90 -17.73
CA LEU A 34 44.07 23.62 -18.41
C LEU A 34 43.03 22.75 -17.69
N LYS A 35 43.08 22.69 -16.35
CA LYS A 35 42.07 21.97 -15.55
C LYS A 35 40.67 22.54 -15.74
N ILE A 36 40.51 23.86 -15.76
CA ILE A 36 39.22 24.50 -16.00
C ILE A 36 38.72 24.23 -17.42
N THR A 37 39.59 24.30 -18.43
CA THR A 37 39.20 24.00 -19.82
C THR A 37 38.81 22.53 -20.03
N VAL A 38 39.51 21.59 -19.38
CA VAL A 38 39.13 20.17 -19.39
C VAL A 38 37.81 19.94 -18.65
N LEU A 39 37.58 20.61 -17.52
CA LEU A 39 36.33 20.52 -16.76
C LEU A 39 35.15 21.10 -17.58
N CYS A 40 35.32 22.26 -18.20
CA CYS A 40 34.33 22.86 -19.10
C CYS A 40 34.08 21.98 -20.34
N GLY A 41 35.11 21.35 -20.90
CA GLY A 41 34.96 20.39 -21.99
C GLY A 41 34.15 19.15 -21.58
N LEU A 42 34.43 18.59 -20.39
CA LEU A 42 33.69 17.44 -19.85
C LEU A 42 32.23 17.79 -19.54
N VAL A 43 31.96 18.96 -18.94
CA VAL A 43 30.60 19.43 -18.68
C VAL A 43 29.85 19.67 -20.00
N THR A 44 30.51 20.22 -21.02
CA THR A 44 29.89 20.41 -22.35
C THR A 44 29.59 19.07 -23.03
N ILE A 45 30.47 18.07 -22.92
CA ILE A 45 30.21 16.71 -23.42
C ILE A 45 29.07 16.04 -22.64
N LEU A 46 28.99 16.22 -21.32
CA LEU A 46 27.90 15.71 -20.48
C LEU A 46 26.56 16.38 -20.81
N VAL A 47 26.55 17.69 -21.04
CA VAL A 47 25.35 18.44 -21.44
C VAL A 47 24.93 18.07 -22.88
N LEU A 48 25.87 17.89 -23.80
CA LEU A 48 25.59 17.43 -25.18
C LEU A 48 25.13 15.97 -25.20
N ARG A 49 25.67 15.10 -24.35
CA ARG A 49 25.20 13.72 -24.13
C ARG A 49 23.83 13.67 -23.45
N GLY A 50 23.50 14.65 -22.62
CA GLY A 50 22.18 14.79 -21.98
C GLY A 50 21.11 15.41 -22.88
N THR A 51 21.48 16.07 -23.99
CA THR A 51 20.55 16.79 -24.88
C THR A 51 20.40 16.18 -26.27
N ILE A 52 21.24 15.21 -26.65
CA ILE A 52 21.10 14.46 -27.92
C ILE A 52 20.74 13.00 -27.58
N GLY A 53 19.44 12.75 -27.43
CA GLY A 53 18.88 11.40 -27.46
C GLY A 53 18.99 10.82 -28.87
N VAL A 54 19.90 9.87 -29.07
CA VAL A 54 19.89 8.95 -30.21
C VAL A 54 19.38 7.61 -29.69
N GLY A 55 18.25 7.20 -30.26
CA GLY A 55 17.55 5.98 -29.90
C GLY A 55 18.26 4.69 -30.32
N ASN A 56 17.88 3.66 -29.58
CA ASN A 56 17.76 2.26 -29.95
C ASN A 56 19.03 1.49 -30.38
N LEU A 57 19.54 0.65 -29.46
CA LEU A 57 19.99 -0.72 -29.71
C LEU A 57 20.38 -1.38 -28.37
N GLY A 58 19.54 -2.31 -27.88
CA GLY A 58 19.84 -3.20 -26.75
C GLY A 58 19.41 -2.66 -25.38
N GLY A 59 18.12 -2.75 -25.07
CA GLY A 59 17.59 -2.41 -23.75
C GLY A 59 18.02 -3.42 -22.69
N ALA A 60 18.96 -3.03 -21.83
CA ALA A 60 18.98 -3.53 -20.46
C ALA A 60 17.79 -2.90 -19.72
N PRO A 61 17.05 -3.68 -18.90
CA PRO A 61 15.94 -3.13 -18.13
C PRO A 61 16.41 -1.97 -17.26
N SER A 62 15.59 -0.94 -17.12
CA SER A 62 15.87 0.13 -16.16
C SER A 62 15.93 -0.45 -14.73
N ASP A 63 16.55 0.24 -13.79
CA ASP A 63 16.54 -0.16 -12.37
C ASP A 63 15.11 -0.32 -11.81
N ALA A 64 14.12 0.35 -12.42
CA ALA A 64 12.71 0.18 -12.09
C ALA A 64 12.14 -1.12 -12.68
N ASP A 65 12.43 -1.44 -13.94
CA ASP A 65 11.97 -2.69 -14.60
C ASP A 65 12.60 -3.94 -13.97
N THR A 66 13.86 -3.85 -13.54
CA THR A 66 14.57 -4.95 -12.85
C THR A 66 13.95 -5.22 -11.48
N ARG A 67 13.60 -4.17 -10.73
CA ARG A 67 12.90 -4.28 -9.45
C ARG A 67 11.49 -4.85 -9.62
N VAL A 68 10.75 -4.42 -10.64
CA VAL A 68 9.42 -4.98 -10.94
C VAL A 68 9.51 -6.48 -11.26
N ILE A 69 10.53 -6.92 -12.02
CA ILE A 69 10.76 -8.34 -12.32
C ILE A 69 11.15 -9.15 -11.06
N GLU A 70 12.00 -8.60 -10.19
CA GLU A 70 12.33 -9.22 -8.90
C GLU A 70 11.13 -9.25 -7.94
N ASP A 71 10.26 -8.22 -7.98
CA ASP A 71 9.04 -8.13 -7.17
C ASP A 71 7.99 -9.16 -7.64
N ILE A 72 7.93 -9.40 -8.96
CA ILE A 72 7.13 -10.42 -9.60
C ILE A 72 7.55 -11.84 -9.19
N GLU A 73 8.85 -12.17 -9.25
CA GLU A 73 9.39 -13.49 -8.87
C GLU A 73 9.23 -13.81 -7.38
N ARG A 74 8.91 -12.77 -6.61
CA ARG A 74 8.84 -12.82 -5.16
C ARG A 74 7.43 -13.12 -4.67
N ILE A 75 6.42 -12.37 -5.09
CA ILE A 75 5.00 -12.63 -4.77
C ILE A 75 4.54 -14.05 -5.25
N ILE A 76 5.32 -14.74 -6.11
CA ILE A 76 5.13 -16.13 -6.54
C ILE A 76 5.05 -17.15 -5.40
N ARG A 77 5.90 -17.01 -4.37
CA ARG A 77 5.98 -18.02 -3.31
C ARG A 77 4.94 -17.77 -2.22
N GLU A 78 4.33 -16.59 -2.22
CA GLU A 78 3.28 -16.19 -1.31
C GLU A 78 2.07 -17.14 -1.38
N ILE A 79 1.58 -17.43 -2.57
CA ILE A 79 0.36 -18.22 -2.72
C ILE A 79 0.59 -19.74 -2.65
N ARG A 80 1.84 -20.21 -2.73
CA ARG A 80 2.16 -21.66 -2.69
C ARG A 80 2.21 -22.29 -1.29
N SER A 81 2.19 -21.52 -0.21
CA SER A 81 2.44 -22.04 1.15
C SER A 81 1.25 -22.00 2.11
N ASP A 82 0.06 -21.62 1.65
CA ASP A 82 -1.16 -21.53 2.47
C ASP A 82 -1.95 -22.85 2.44
N SER A 83 -1.25 -23.98 2.26
CA SER A 83 -1.82 -25.32 2.41
C SER A 83 -2.31 -25.49 3.85
N ASP A 84 -3.59 -25.80 4.00
CA ASP A 84 -4.24 -26.01 5.30
C ASP A 84 -3.59 -27.22 5.98
N PRO A 85 -3.28 -27.22 7.29
CA PRO A 85 -2.87 -28.44 7.99
C PRO A 85 -3.94 -29.55 7.94
N ASP A 86 -5.19 -29.22 7.63
CA ASP A 86 -6.26 -30.18 7.33
C ASP A 86 -6.03 -30.96 6.02
N ASP A 87 -5.18 -30.47 5.11
CA ASP A 87 -4.80 -31.17 3.88
C ASP A 87 -3.84 -32.35 4.17
N GLU A 88 -3.04 -32.29 5.25
CA GLU A 88 -2.21 -33.42 5.73
C GLU A 88 -3.05 -34.57 6.31
N ALA A 89 -4.21 -34.26 6.90
CA ALA A 89 -5.14 -35.27 7.41
C ALA A 89 -5.80 -36.06 6.27
N ILE A 90 -6.00 -35.44 5.10
CA ILE A 90 -6.54 -36.11 3.90
C ILE A 90 -5.47 -36.99 3.24
N LEU A 91 -4.22 -36.54 3.20
CA LEU A 91 -3.10 -37.31 2.64
C LEU A 91 -2.73 -38.52 3.51
N SER A 92 -2.80 -38.41 4.83
CA SER A 92 -2.53 -39.54 5.75
C SER A 92 -3.66 -40.59 5.78
N ALA A 93 -4.89 -40.21 5.44
CA ALA A 93 -6.02 -41.14 5.31
C ALA A 93 -6.01 -41.97 4.00
N SER A 94 -5.18 -41.59 3.02
CA SER A 94 -5.13 -42.22 1.69
C SER A 94 -4.41 -43.59 1.63
N ASN A 95 -3.78 -44.04 2.73
CA ASN A 95 -3.15 -45.37 2.83
C ASN A 95 -4.08 -46.50 3.30
N SER A 96 -5.39 -46.23 3.39
CA SER A 96 -6.39 -47.24 3.76
C SER A 96 -7.29 -47.54 2.57
N THR A 97 -7.17 -48.74 2.02
CA THR A 97 -8.05 -49.28 0.97
C THR A 97 -9.49 -49.38 1.47
N ALA A 98 -10.27 -48.32 1.30
CA ALA A 98 -11.72 -48.36 1.34
C ALA A 98 -12.26 -47.38 0.29
N ALA A 99 -12.89 -47.94 -0.74
CA ALA A 99 -13.60 -47.20 -1.76
C ALA A 99 -14.62 -46.26 -1.10
N LEU A 100 -14.32 -44.96 -1.09
CA LEU A 100 -15.28 -43.93 -0.72
C LEU A 100 -15.72 -43.25 -2.01
N ASN A 101 -16.99 -43.45 -2.35
CA ASN A 101 -17.73 -42.68 -3.33
C ASN A 101 -17.77 -41.20 -2.88
N SER A 102 -16.67 -40.49 -3.04
CA SER A 102 -16.66 -39.04 -3.01
C SER A 102 -17.15 -38.58 -4.37
N THR A 103 -18.41 -38.20 -4.40
CA THR A 103 -19.01 -37.49 -5.52
C THR A 103 -18.19 -36.23 -5.74
N THR A 104 -17.35 -36.26 -6.78
CA THR A 104 -16.82 -35.08 -7.44
C THR A 104 -18.02 -34.29 -7.95
N LEU A 105 -18.55 -33.40 -7.11
CA LEU A 105 -19.45 -32.35 -7.58
C LEU A 105 -18.62 -31.48 -8.54
N PRO A 106 -19.04 -31.32 -9.80
CA PRO A 106 -18.34 -30.43 -10.70
C PRO A 106 -18.42 -29.00 -10.15
N ALA A 107 -17.29 -28.32 -10.24
CA ALA A 107 -17.01 -26.91 -10.01
C ALA A 107 -18.01 -25.87 -10.56
N GLU A 108 -19.05 -26.27 -11.29
CA GLU A 108 -19.94 -25.35 -12.00
C GLU A 108 -20.93 -24.61 -11.09
N ASN A 109 -20.97 -24.90 -9.78
CA ASN A 109 -22.06 -24.47 -8.88
C ASN A 109 -21.62 -23.76 -7.57
N TYR A 110 -20.37 -23.29 -7.42
CA TYR A 110 -20.04 -22.50 -6.23
C TYR A 110 -20.85 -21.19 -6.20
N THR A 111 -21.47 -20.89 -5.05
CA THR A 111 -22.17 -19.61 -4.84
C THR A 111 -21.86 -19.10 -3.44
N LEU A 112 -21.72 -17.78 -3.27
CA LEU A 112 -21.56 -17.15 -1.95
C LEU A 112 -22.87 -17.16 -1.12
N GLY A 113 -23.94 -17.69 -1.68
CA GLY A 113 -25.27 -17.83 -1.09
C GLY A 113 -26.38 -17.57 -2.12
N PRO A 114 -27.65 -17.60 -1.68
CA PRO A 114 -28.78 -17.36 -2.57
C PRO A 114 -28.70 -16.00 -3.25
N ARG A 115 -29.01 -15.95 -4.54
CA ARG A 115 -29.02 -14.71 -5.33
C ARG A 115 -30.01 -13.71 -4.74
N ILE A 116 -29.56 -12.46 -4.60
CA ILE A 116 -30.38 -11.32 -4.19
C ILE A 116 -30.34 -10.33 -5.36
N SER A 117 -31.48 -9.78 -5.75
CA SER A 117 -31.60 -8.86 -6.90
C SER A 117 -32.31 -7.54 -6.57
N ASP A 118 -32.65 -7.35 -5.29
CA ASP A 118 -33.44 -6.24 -4.76
C ASP A 118 -32.81 -5.69 -3.45
N TRP A 119 -31.48 -5.77 -3.34
CA TRP A 119 -30.79 -5.39 -2.11
C TRP A 119 -30.88 -3.89 -1.82
N ASP A 120 -30.80 -3.05 -2.85
CA ASP A 120 -30.88 -1.60 -2.67
C ASP A 120 -32.26 -1.18 -2.15
N GLU A 121 -33.34 -1.78 -2.66
CA GLU A 121 -34.71 -1.55 -2.17
C GLU A 121 -34.89 -2.06 -0.73
N LYS A 122 -34.38 -3.26 -0.43
CA LYS A 122 -34.41 -3.83 0.93
C LYS A 122 -33.66 -2.96 1.91
N ARG A 123 -32.47 -2.50 1.55
CA ARG A 123 -31.62 -1.64 2.37
C ARG A 123 -32.27 -0.28 2.59
N ALA A 124 -32.81 0.35 1.55
CA ALA A 124 -33.54 1.61 1.67
C ALA A 124 -34.77 1.49 2.59
N MET A 125 -35.55 0.41 2.44
CA MET A 125 -36.70 0.13 3.32
C MET A 125 -36.27 -0.09 4.77
N TRP A 126 -35.18 -0.81 5.00
CA TRP A 126 -34.64 -1.02 6.34
C TRP A 126 -34.18 0.30 6.98
N LEU A 127 -33.43 1.13 6.25
CA LEU A 127 -32.98 2.45 6.73
C LEU A 127 -34.16 3.36 7.08
N GLY A 128 -35.21 3.36 6.27
CA GLY A 128 -36.45 4.12 6.54
C GLY A 128 -37.20 3.66 7.79
N ARG A 129 -37.08 2.38 8.16
CA ARG A 129 -37.71 1.80 9.37
C ARG A 129 -36.83 1.89 10.62
N ASN A 130 -35.53 2.14 10.46
CA ASN A 130 -34.54 2.11 11.54
C ASN A 130 -33.72 3.42 11.62
N PRO A 131 -34.35 4.58 11.90
CA PRO A 131 -33.67 5.87 11.91
C PRO A 131 -32.56 6.00 12.97
N GLY A 132 -32.54 5.13 13.99
CA GLY A 132 -31.47 5.05 14.98
C GLY A 132 -30.15 4.47 14.44
N PHE A 133 -30.14 3.91 13.24
CA PHE A 133 -28.98 3.33 12.58
C PHE A 133 -28.76 3.95 11.20
N PRO A 134 -28.39 5.25 11.13
CA PRO A 134 -28.23 5.92 9.85
C PRO A 134 -26.98 5.43 9.11
N SER A 135 -27.03 5.44 7.77
CA SER A 135 -25.89 5.15 6.90
C SER A 135 -24.87 6.28 6.81
N ARG A 136 -25.18 7.42 7.42
CA ARG A 136 -24.27 8.56 7.56
C ARG A 136 -24.23 8.97 9.03
N ILE A 137 -23.02 9.18 9.55
CA ILE A 137 -22.80 9.66 10.91
C ILE A 137 -22.99 11.18 11.02
N SER A 138 -22.91 11.72 12.24
CA SER A 138 -22.95 13.17 12.47
C SER A 138 -21.89 13.89 11.61
N GLY A 139 -22.30 14.98 10.95
CA GLY A 139 -21.47 15.66 9.95
C GLY A 139 -21.63 15.13 8.52
N GLY A 140 -22.54 14.18 8.26
CA GLY A 140 -22.90 13.72 6.92
C GLY A 140 -21.94 12.71 6.30
N LYS A 141 -20.89 12.30 7.03
CA LYS A 141 -19.90 11.32 6.58
C LYS A 141 -20.53 9.93 6.47
N PRO A 142 -20.27 9.16 5.39
CA PRO A 142 -20.70 7.76 5.29
C PRO A 142 -20.19 6.91 6.47
N ARG A 143 -21.01 5.97 6.93
CA ARG A 143 -20.61 5.02 7.98
C ARG A 143 -19.71 3.93 7.39
N ILE A 144 -18.56 3.69 8.03
CA ILE A 144 -17.56 2.71 7.59
C ILE A 144 -17.45 1.59 8.62
N LEU A 145 -17.36 0.35 8.13
CA LEU A 145 -16.95 -0.82 8.89
C LEU A 145 -15.59 -1.29 8.38
N LEU A 146 -14.53 -1.15 9.18
CA LEU A 146 -13.24 -1.75 8.88
C LEU A 146 -13.27 -3.24 9.22
N VAL A 147 -12.83 -4.07 8.28
CA VAL A 147 -12.83 -5.51 8.39
C VAL A 147 -11.42 -6.02 8.16
N THR A 148 -10.91 -6.76 9.14
CA THR A 148 -9.63 -7.47 9.07
C THR A 148 -9.85 -8.91 9.53
N GLY A 149 -8.89 -9.79 9.29
CA GLY A 149 -8.95 -11.13 9.85
C GLY A 149 -7.58 -11.79 9.93
N SER A 150 -7.54 -12.89 10.68
CA SER A 150 -6.39 -13.78 10.79
C SER A 150 -6.90 -15.22 10.88
N PRO A 151 -6.05 -16.23 10.61
CA PRO A 151 -6.39 -17.62 10.88
C PRO A 151 -6.87 -17.84 12.33
N PRO A 152 -7.75 -18.83 12.59
CA PRO A 152 -8.19 -19.20 13.94
C PRO A 152 -7.09 -19.84 14.79
N ASN A 153 -6.19 -20.56 14.13
CA ASN A 153 -5.13 -21.31 14.78
C ASN A 153 -3.94 -20.39 15.09
N PRO A 154 -3.12 -20.73 16.11
CA PRO A 154 -1.86 -20.06 16.34
C PRO A 154 -1.00 -20.05 15.08
N CYS A 155 -0.19 -19.00 14.93
CA CYS A 155 0.73 -18.90 13.81
C CYS A 155 1.79 -20.01 13.84
N ASP A 156 2.17 -20.52 12.67
CA ASP A 156 3.30 -21.44 12.51
C ASP A 156 4.57 -20.88 13.15
N ASN A 157 4.79 -19.58 12.93
CA ASN A 157 5.82 -18.81 13.61
C ASN A 157 5.20 -18.08 14.81
N PRO A 158 5.55 -18.45 16.06
CA PRO A 158 4.91 -17.87 17.26
C PRO A 158 5.05 -16.35 17.40
N ILE A 159 6.08 -15.75 16.78
CA ILE A 159 6.21 -14.28 16.77
C ILE A 159 5.14 -13.61 15.91
N GLY A 160 4.54 -14.35 14.97
CA GLY A 160 3.48 -13.89 14.10
C GLY A 160 2.26 -13.40 14.86
N ASP A 161 1.82 -14.14 15.88
CA ASP A 161 0.71 -13.76 16.76
C ASP A 161 0.97 -12.40 17.43
N HIS A 162 2.22 -12.12 17.81
CA HIS A 162 2.59 -10.82 18.38
C HIS A 162 2.42 -9.68 17.37
N TYR A 163 2.79 -9.90 16.11
CA TYR A 163 2.63 -8.88 15.06
C TYR A 163 1.17 -8.73 14.60
N ILE A 164 0.36 -9.79 14.64
CA ILE A 164 -1.09 -9.68 14.47
C ILE A 164 -1.70 -8.82 15.58
N LEU A 165 -1.30 -9.05 16.84
CA LEU A 165 -1.76 -8.24 17.97
C LEU A 165 -1.38 -6.76 17.81
N LYS A 166 -0.13 -6.48 17.39
CA LYS A 166 0.33 -5.11 17.11
C LYS A 166 -0.44 -4.48 15.95
N GLY A 167 -0.69 -5.24 14.88
CA GLY A 167 -1.50 -4.80 13.75
C GLY A 167 -2.94 -4.48 14.15
N MET A 168 -3.53 -5.30 15.02
CA MET A 168 -4.87 -5.04 15.54
C MET A 168 -4.90 -3.79 16.44
N LYS A 169 -3.92 -3.62 17.35
CA LYS A 169 -3.80 -2.37 18.14
C LYS A 169 -3.70 -1.14 17.23
N ASN A 170 -2.88 -1.20 16.18
CA ASN A 170 -2.73 -0.11 15.22
C ASN A 170 -4.07 0.27 14.56
N LYS A 171 -4.83 -0.74 14.10
CA LYS A 171 -6.17 -0.54 13.52
C LYS A 171 -7.17 -0.02 14.55
N ILE A 172 -7.14 -0.51 15.80
CA ILE A 172 -7.97 0.00 16.91
C ILE A 172 -7.70 1.48 17.15
N ASP A 173 -6.43 1.89 17.20
CA ASP A 173 -6.07 3.28 17.45
C ASP A 173 -6.56 4.21 16.34
N TYR A 174 -6.37 3.84 15.07
CA TYR A 174 -6.89 4.60 13.94
C TYR A 174 -8.42 4.66 13.96
N CYS A 175 -9.10 3.51 14.08
CA CYS A 175 -10.56 3.44 14.06
C CYS A 175 -11.18 4.25 15.21
N ARG A 176 -10.59 4.21 16.42
CA ARG A 176 -11.01 5.02 17.55
C ARG A 176 -10.89 6.53 17.28
N LEU A 177 -9.80 6.96 16.65
CA LEU A 177 -9.58 8.37 16.32
C LEU A 177 -10.56 8.88 15.26
N HIS A 178 -10.92 8.02 14.31
CA HIS A 178 -11.75 8.39 13.15
C HIS A 178 -13.23 7.99 13.27
N GLY A 179 -13.65 7.42 14.40
CA GLY A 179 -15.04 7.02 14.62
C GLY A 179 -15.50 5.88 13.70
N ILE A 180 -14.58 4.97 13.38
CA ILE A 180 -14.83 3.81 12.49
C ILE A 180 -15.04 2.56 13.36
N GLU A 181 -16.04 1.76 13.00
CA GLU A 181 -16.26 0.47 13.65
C GLU A 181 -15.32 -0.59 13.06
N ILE A 182 -14.94 -1.59 13.85
CA ILE A 182 -13.99 -2.63 13.42
C ILE A 182 -14.51 -4.03 13.72
N VAL A 183 -14.35 -4.93 12.75
CA VAL A 183 -14.57 -6.37 12.90
C VAL A 183 -13.25 -7.08 12.62
N HIS A 184 -12.84 -7.94 13.55
CA HIS A 184 -11.73 -8.88 13.36
C HIS A 184 -12.29 -10.29 13.25
N ASN A 185 -12.22 -10.89 12.06
CA ASN A 185 -12.66 -12.25 11.85
C ASN A 185 -11.55 -13.26 12.17
N MET A 186 -11.90 -14.33 12.88
CA MET A 186 -11.05 -15.49 13.13
C MET A 186 -11.78 -16.79 12.77
N ALA A 187 -12.85 -16.74 11.98
CA ALA A 187 -13.64 -17.91 11.62
C ALA A 187 -13.57 -18.19 10.11
N HIS A 188 -13.45 -19.46 9.74
CA HIS A 188 -13.69 -19.91 8.38
C HIS A 188 -15.20 -20.04 8.16
N LEU A 189 -15.77 -19.09 7.41
CA LEU A 189 -17.21 -19.09 7.08
C LEU A 189 -17.56 -20.04 5.93
N ASP A 190 -16.56 -20.37 5.12
CA ASP A 190 -16.66 -21.23 3.95
C ASP A 190 -15.39 -22.08 3.86
N LYS A 191 -15.54 -23.38 3.61
CA LYS A 191 -14.41 -24.32 3.50
C LYS A 191 -13.76 -24.31 2.12
N GLU A 192 -14.49 -23.87 1.11
CA GLU A 192 -14.00 -23.79 -0.27
C GLU A 192 -13.18 -22.51 -0.48
N LEU A 193 -13.58 -21.40 0.15
CA LEU A 193 -12.87 -20.12 0.11
C LEU A 193 -11.97 -19.94 1.34
N ALA A 194 -10.86 -20.66 1.35
CA ALA A 194 -9.79 -20.53 2.34
C ALA A 194 -8.72 -19.49 1.94
N GLY A 195 -7.84 -19.13 2.88
CA GLY A 195 -6.72 -18.21 2.66
C GLY A 195 -7.17 -16.80 2.29
N TYR A 196 -6.50 -16.19 1.30
CA TYR A 196 -6.83 -14.85 0.80
C TYR A 196 -8.28 -14.72 0.29
N TRP A 197 -8.91 -15.82 -0.12
CA TRP A 197 -10.30 -15.84 -0.60
C TRP A 197 -11.35 -15.73 0.51
N ALA A 198 -10.99 -15.99 1.77
CA ALA A 198 -11.93 -16.01 2.91
C ALA A 198 -12.59 -14.64 3.17
N LYS A 199 -12.02 -13.56 2.62
CA LYS A 199 -12.59 -12.21 2.71
C LYS A 199 -13.91 -12.06 1.96
N LEU A 200 -14.11 -12.73 0.82
CA LEU A 200 -15.34 -12.61 0.01
C LEU A 200 -16.62 -13.04 0.77
N PRO A 201 -16.71 -14.25 1.33
CA PRO A 201 -17.91 -14.68 2.05
C PRO A 201 -18.15 -13.86 3.31
N LEU A 202 -17.09 -13.41 3.99
CA LEU A 202 -17.18 -12.51 5.15
C LEU A 202 -17.75 -11.14 4.76
N ILE A 203 -17.22 -10.51 3.71
CA ILE A 203 -17.70 -9.21 3.25
C ILE A 203 -19.18 -9.29 2.86
N ARG A 204 -19.57 -10.32 2.08
CA ARG A 204 -20.99 -10.54 1.74
C ARG A 204 -21.86 -10.68 2.98
N ARG A 205 -21.41 -11.47 3.97
CA ARG A 205 -22.15 -11.68 5.22
C ARG A 205 -22.32 -10.38 6.00
N LEU A 206 -21.28 -9.56 6.09
CA LEU A 206 -21.32 -8.28 6.79
C LEU A 206 -22.21 -7.26 6.06
N MET A 207 -22.17 -7.20 4.73
CA MET A 207 -23.08 -6.33 3.96
C MET A 207 -24.55 -6.60 4.29
N LEU A 208 -24.93 -7.88 4.27
CA LEU A 208 -26.31 -8.31 4.51
C LEU A 208 -26.73 -8.19 5.98
N SER A 209 -25.78 -8.27 6.91
CA SER A 209 -26.04 -8.21 8.36
C SER A 209 -26.03 -6.77 8.90
N HIS A 210 -25.41 -5.84 8.18
CA HIS A 210 -25.26 -4.44 8.57
C HIS A 210 -25.76 -3.48 7.47
N PRO A 211 -27.09 -3.39 7.23
CA PRO A 211 -27.64 -2.49 6.21
C PRO A 211 -27.33 -1.00 6.50
N GLU A 212 -27.03 -0.64 7.74
CA GLU A 212 -26.59 0.70 8.16
C GLU A 212 -25.18 1.06 7.71
N ILE A 213 -24.34 0.10 7.32
CA ILE A 213 -22.98 0.39 6.86
C ILE A 213 -23.05 0.83 5.40
N GLU A 214 -22.41 1.95 5.07
CA GLU A 214 -22.31 2.45 3.69
C GLU A 214 -21.08 1.89 2.99
N TRP A 215 -19.96 1.80 3.69
CA TRP A 215 -18.70 1.25 3.17
C TRP A 215 -18.17 0.14 4.06
N ILE A 216 -17.90 -1.02 3.47
CA ILE A 216 -17.01 -2.00 4.07
C ILE A 216 -15.60 -1.69 3.61
N TRP A 217 -14.68 -1.55 4.55
CA TRP A 217 -13.27 -1.36 4.27
C TRP A 217 -12.50 -2.60 4.67
N TRP A 218 -12.13 -3.44 3.70
CA TRP A 218 -11.25 -4.57 3.96
C TRP A 218 -9.82 -4.07 4.13
N MET A 219 -9.10 -4.57 5.14
CA MET A 219 -7.69 -4.30 5.36
C MET A 219 -6.99 -5.57 5.89
N ASP A 220 -5.96 -6.03 5.17
CA ASP A 220 -5.19 -7.22 5.54
C ASP A 220 -4.50 -7.07 6.91
N SER A 221 -4.23 -8.19 7.56
CA SER A 221 -3.65 -8.22 8.92
C SER A 221 -2.24 -7.60 8.97
N ASP A 222 -1.47 -7.72 7.89
CA ASP A 222 -0.12 -7.20 7.69
C ASP A 222 -0.09 -5.82 7.02
N ALA A 223 -1.25 -5.20 6.79
CA ALA A 223 -1.36 -3.78 6.47
C ALA A 223 -1.49 -2.94 7.76
N LEU A 224 -0.68 -1.89 7.89
CA LEU A 224 -0.69 -0.98 9.03
C LEU A 224 -1.02 0.45 8.60
N PHE A 225 -1.84 1.14 9.38
CA PHE A 225 -1.93 2.59 9.30
C PHE A 225 -0.61 3.21 9.72
N THR A 226 -0.06 4.07 8.88
CA THR A 226 1.16 4.84 9.15
C THR A 226 0.92 6.34 9.12
N ASP A 227 -0.24 6.80 8.64
CA ASP A 227 -0.79 8.14 8.88
C ASP A 227 -2.04 8.07 9.76
N MET A 228 -1.91 8.46 11.02
CA MET A 228 -3.02 8.45 11.98
C MET A 228 -3.92 9.69 11.86
N ALA A 229 -3.51 10.71 11.09
CA ALA A 229 -4.26 11.96 10.93
C ALA A 229 -5.00 12.05 9.59
N PHE A 230 -4.52 11.34 8.56
CA PHE A 230 -5.19 11.29 7.25
C PHE A 230 -6.60 10.72 7.37
N GLU A 231 -7.52 11.28 6.59
CA GLU A 231 -8.90 10.79 6.46
C GLU A 231 -9.19 10.54 4.98
N ILE A 232 -9.83 9.42 4.67
CA ILE A 232 -10.21 9.04 3.32
C ILE A 232 -11.17 10.10 2.74
N PRO A 233 -10.88 10.69 1.57
CA PRO A 233 -11.72 11.73 0.98
C PRO A 233 -12.97 11.13 0.31
N LEU A 234 -13.90 10.58 1.10
CA LEU A 234 -15.02 9.77 0.63
C LEU A 234 -15.93 10.46 -0.41
N SER A 235 -16.02 11.79 -0.39
CA SER A 235 -16.76 12.56 -1.40
C SER A 235 -16.21 12.39 -2.83
N LYS A 236 -14.91 12.08 -2.96
CA LYS A 236 -14.27 11.72 -4.23
C LYS A 236 -14.89 10.47 -4.87
N TYR A 237 -15.51 9.61 -4.05
CA TYR A 237 -16.00 8.29 -4.46
C TYR A 237 -17.53 8.19 -4.50
N ASP A 238 -18.26 9.31 -4.44
CA ASP A 238 -19.74 9.30 -4.39
C ASP A 238 -20.39 8.58 -5.57
N SER A 239 -19.79 8.59 -6.76
CA SER A 239 -20.27 7.89 -7.95
C SER A 239 -19.77 6.45 -8.11
N HIS A 240 -18.91 5.98 -7.20
CA HIS A 240 -18.22 4.68 -7.27
C HIS A 240 -18.66 3.75 -6.14
N ASN A 241 -18.45 2.45 -6.35
CA ASN A 241 -18.83 1.39 -5.42
C ASN A 241 -17.64 0.55 -4.95
N LEU A 242 -16.56 0.49 -5.73
CA LEU A 242 -15.27 -0.10 -5.32
C LEU A 242 -14.18 0.97 -5.41
N VAL A 243 -13.38 1.11 -4.37
CA VAL A 243 -12.17 1.95 -4.37
C VAL A 243 -10.99 1.07 -3.99
N VAL A 244 -10.00 0.98 -4.87
CA VAL A 244 -8.85 0.11 -4.71
C VAL A 244 -7.59 0.86 -5.13
N HIS A 245 -6.49 0.67 -4.41
CA HIS A 245 -5.22 1.28 -4.81
C HIS A 245 -4.68 0.60 -6.06
N GLY A 246 -4.20 1.37 -7.03
CA GLY A 246 -3.59 0.82 -8.23
C GLY A 246 -3.17 1.88 -9.24
N TYR A 247 -2.65 1.44 -10.37
CA TYR A 247 -2.20 2.31 -11.45
C TYR A 247 -2.92 1.92 -12.75
N PRO A 248 -3.73 2.81 -13.35
CA PRO A 248 -4.51 2.47 -14.53
C PRO A 248 -3.69 1.93 -15.71
N ASP A 249 -2.50 2.47 -15.94
CA ASP A 249 -1.59 1.99 -17.00
C ASP A 249 -1.08 0.57 -16.72
N LEU A 250 -0.76 0.25 -15.46
CA LEU A 250 -0.37 -1.10 -15.09
C LEU A 250 -1.53 -2.10 -15.28
N ILE A 251 -2.76 -1.69 -15.00
CA ILE A 251 -3.94 -2.55 -15.17
C ILE A 251 -4.28 -2.68 -16.65
N PHE A 252 -4.67 -1.59 -17.31
CA PHE A 252 -5.35 -1.60 -18.61
C PHE A 252 -4.41 -1.63 -19.81
N ASP A 253 -3.20 -1.09 -19.69
CA ASP A 253 -2.25 -1.09 -20.81
C ASP A 253 -1.26 -2.27 -20.70
N GLN A 254 -0.77 -2.54 -19.49
CA GLN A 254 0.26 -3.55 -19.26
C GLN A 254 -0.29 -4.91 -18.82
N HIS A 255 -1.56 -4.98 -18.39
CA HIS A 255 -2.18 -6.18 -17.84
C HIS A 255 -1.36 -6.80 -16.69
N SER A 256 -0.73 -5.95 -15.88
CA SER A 256 0.12 -6.36 -14.76
C SER A 256 -0.73 -6.87 -13.60
N TRP A 257 -0.37 -8.02 -13.06
CA TRP A 257 -1.05 -8.61 -11.90
C TRP A 257 -0.85 -7.86 -10.57
N ILE A 258 0.11 -6.92 -10.54
CA ILE A 258 0.33 -5.97 -9.44
C ILE A 258 -0.24 -4.57 -9.78
N GLY A 259 -1.08 -4.47 -10.81
CA GLY A 259 -1.68 -3.20 -11.22
C GLY A 259 -2.62 -2.59 -10.19
N LEU A 260 -3.19 -3.40 -9.29
CA LEU A 260 -3.95 -2.97 -8.11
C LEU A 260 -3.63 -3.86 -6.91
N ASN A 261 -4.07 -3.48 -5.70
CA ASN A 261 -3.92 -4.28 -4.50
C ASN A 261 -5.24 -4.50 -3.74
N THR A 262 -5.58 -5.75 -3.46
CA THR A 262 -6.82 -6.13 -2.75
C THR A 262 -6.62 -6.36 -1.25
N GLY A 263 -5.49 -5.88 -0.70
CA GLY A 263 -5.23 -5.91 0.73
C GLY A 263 -5.69 -4.68 1.50
N SER A 264 -6.13 -3.64 0.79
CA SER A 264 -6.82 -2.49 1.39
C SER A 264 -7.74 -1.84 0.35
N PHE A 265 -9.06 -2.02 0.51
CA PHE A 265 -10.05 -1.48 -0.43
C PHE A 265 -11.39 -1.18 0.25
N LEU A 266 -12.15 -0.26 -0.34
CA LEU A 266 -13.49 0.11 0.09
C LEU A 266 -14.52 -0.50 -0.87
N LEU A 267 -15.56 -1.12 -0.35
CA LEU A 267 -16.67 -1.67 -1.12
C LEU A 267 -18.01 -1.20 -0.53
N ARG A 268 -18.81 -0.51 -1.36
CA ARG A 268 -20.08 0.09 -0.95
C ARG A 268 -21.12 -0.99 -0.70
N ASN A 269 -21.96 -0.83 0.33
CA ASN A 269 -23.06 -1.74 0.61
C ASN A 269 -24.25 -1.46 -0.35
N CYS A 270 -24.23 -2.12 -1.51
CA CYS A 270 -25.24 -1.96 -2.56
C CYS A 270 -25.37 -3.24 -3.42
N GLN A 271 -26.43 -3.32 -4.23
CA GLN A 271 -26.69 -4.47 -5.10
C GLN A 271 -25.52 -4.75 -6.05
N TRP A 272 -24.95 -3.69 -6.64
CA TRP A 272 -23.78 -3.81 -7.53
C TRP A 272 -22.61 -4.55 -6.87
N SER A 273 -22.37 -4.32 -5.57
CA SER A 273 -21.27 -4.98 -4.86
C SER A 273 -21.57 -6.44 -4.56
N LEU A 274 -22.83 -6.82 -4.33
CA LEU A 274 -23.21 -8.23 -4.22
C LEU A 274 -22.98 -8.95 -5.54
N ASP A 275 -23.36 -8.32 -6.65
CA ASP A 275 -23.15 -8.87 -7.99
C ASP A 275 -21.65 -8.98 -8.33
N LEU A 276 -20.83 -8.01 -7.90
CA LEU A 276 -19.37 -8.06 -8.06
C LEU A 276 -18.78 -9.25 -7.29
N LEU A 277 -19.18 -9.45 -6.02
CA LEU A 277 -18.70 -10.57 -5.21
C LEU A 277 -19.03 -11.92 -5.86
N ASP A 278 -20.24 -12.07 -6.40
CA ASP A 278 -20.64 -13.27 -7.13
C ASP A 278 -19.81 -13.49 -8.41
N ALA A 279 -19.39 -12.42 -9.09
CA ALA A 279 -18.53 -12.49 -10.28
C ALA A 279 -17.04 -12.69 -9.96
N TRP A 280 -16.61 -12.33 -8.75
CA TRP A 280 -15.21 -12.43 -8.30
C TRP A 280 -14.89 -13.81 -7.70
N ALA A 281 -15.84 -14.39 -6.97
CA ALA A 281 -15.70 -15.69 -6.31
C ALA A 281 -15.36 -16.93 -7.18
N PRO A 282 -15.74 -17.04 -8.47
CA PRO A 282 -15.65 -18.31 -9.21
C PRO A 282 -14.25 -18.91 -9.34
N MET A 283 -13.19 -18.10 -9.25
CA MET A 283 -11.80 -18.56 -9.29
C MET A 283 -11.26 -19.00 -7.92
N GLY A 284 -12.02 -18.83 -6.85
CA GLY A 284 -11.58 -19.02 -5.47
C GLY A 284 -11.72 -20.41 -4.84
N PRO A 285 -12.67 -21.29 -5.22
CA PRO A 285 -12.81 -22.60 -4.57
C PRO A 285 -11.53 -23.44 -4.65
N LYS A 286 -11.01 -23.88 -3.49
CA LYS A 286 -9.71 -24.59 -3.40
C LYS A 286 -9.65 -25.88 -4.20
N GLY A 287 -8.43 -26.35 -4.51
CA GLY A 287 -8.19 -27.55 -5.30
C GLY A 287 -8.21 -27.28 -6.81
N PRO A 288 -8.70 -28.24 -7.63
CA PRO A 288 -8.53 -28.17 -9.10
C PRO A 288 -9.06 -26.90 -9.77
N ILE A 289 -10.08 -26.27 -9.18
CA ILE A 289 -10.70 -25.04 -9.69
C ILE A 289 -9.72 -23.88 -9.57
N ARG A 290 -9.23 -23.63 -8.35
CA ARG A 290 -8.25 -22.59 -8.07
C ARG A 290 -6.95 -22.82 -8.83
N ASP A 291 -6.51 -24.08 -8.95
CA ASP A 291 -5.31 -24.43 -9.72
C ASP A 291 -5.44 -24.09 -11.21
N GLU A 292 -6.55 -24.46 -11.84
CA GLU A 292 -6.79 -24.18 -13.25
C GLU A 292 -7.00 -22.68 -13.50
N ALA A 293 -7.76 -22.01 -12.63
CA ALA A 293 -7.90 -20.56 -12.68
C ALA A 293 -6.54 -19.87 -12.53
N GLY A 294 -5.65 -20.38 -11.68
CA GLY A 294 -4.27 -19.91 -11.55
C GLY A 294 -3.50 -19.97 -12.88
N ARG A 295 -3.67 -21.04 -13.67
CA ARG A 295 -3.06 -21.15 -15.01
C ARG A 295 -3.62 -20.12 -15.99
N ILE A 296 -4.95 -19.91 -15.96
CA ILE A 296 -5.62 -18.88 -16.79
C ILE A 296 -5.07 -17.49 -16.45
N LEU A 297 -4.99 -17.15 -15.16
CA LEU A 297 -4.48 -15.86 -14.69
C LEU A 297 -3.00 -15.68 -15.04
N THR A 298 -2.19 -16.73 -14.92
CA THR A 298 -0.77 -16.72 -15.31
C THR A 298 -0.60 -16.43 -16.80
N ALA A 299 -1.47 -17.01 -17.63
CA ALA A 299 -1.44 -16.79 -19.08
C ALA A 299 -1.96 -15.40 -19.48
N ALA A 300 -2.90 -14.84 -18.72
CA ALA A 300 -3.55 -13.57 -19.05
C ALA A 300 -2.82 -12.34 -18.52
N LEU A 301 -2.15 -12.45 -17.36
CA LEU A 301 -1.60 -11.31 -16.64
C LEU A 301 -0.07 -11.25 -16.74
N LYS A 302 0.43 -10.10 -17.20
CA LYS A 302 1.86 -9.85 -17.33
C LYS A 302 2.55 -9.92 -15.98
N GLY A 303 3.65 -10.64 -15.97
CA GLY A 303 4.46 -10.77 -14.77
C GLY A 303 3.81 -11.60 -13.68
N ARG A 304 2.68 -12.28 -13.92
CA ARG A 304 2.15 -13.19 -12.92
C ARG A 304 2.96 -14.51 -12.96
N PRO A 305 3.66 -14.88 -11.88
CA PRO A 305 3.92 -16.27 -11.50
C PRO A 305 2.96 -17.38 -11.90
N ALA A 306 3.51 -18.60 -11.95
CA ALA A 306 2.72 -19.84 -11.86
C ALA A 306 2.44 -20.25 -10.40
N PHE A 307 1.24 -20.02 -9.90
CA PHE A 307 0.67 -20.60 -8.68
C PHE A 307 -0.89 -20.57 -8.78
N GLU A 308 -1.60 -21.10 -7.79
CA GLU A 308 -3.09 -21.12 -7.73
C GLU A 308 -3.74 -19.73 -7.90
N ALA A 309 -5.02 -19.62 -8.21
CA ALA A 309 -5.67 -18.32 -8.31
C ALA A 309 -5.69 -17.55 -6.97
N ASP A 310 -5.43 -16.25 -7.05
CA ASP A 310 -5.51 -15.29 -5.94
C ASP A 310 -6.58 -14.23 -6.22
N ASP A 311 -7.14 -13.64 -5.17
CA ASP A 311 -8.24 -12.67 -5.28
C ASP A 311 -7.81 -11.41 -6.05
N GLN A 312 -6.56 -10.95 -5.88
CA GLN A 312 -6.04 -9.77 -6.56
C GLN A 312 -6.01 -9.95 -8.09
N SER A 313 -5.38 -11.02 -8.55
CA SER A 313 -5.29 -11.38 -9.96
C SER A 313 -6.66 -11.63 -10.58
N ALA A 314 -7.55 -12.31 -9.84
CA ALA A 314 -8.92 -12.55 -10.31
C ALA A 314 -9.70 -11.23 -10.49
N LEU A 315 -9.54 -10.25 -9.60
CA LEU A 315 -10.16 -8.93 -9.76
C LEU A 315 -9.61 -8.22 -11.00
N ILE A 316 -8.30 -8.20 -11.20
CA ILE A 316 -7.68 -7.58 -12.39
C ILE A 316 -8.22 -8.23 -13.66
N TYR A 317 -8.24 -9.56 -13.71
CA TYR A 317 -8.77 -10.30 -14.85
C TYR A 317 -10.26 -9.98 -15.11
N LEU A 318 -11.07 -9.86 -14.06
CA LEU A 318 -12.48 -9.47 -14.18
C LEU A 318 -12.63 -8.05 -14.75
N LEU A 319 -11.83 -7.08 -14.27
CA LEU A 319 -11.86 -5.71 -14.75
C LEU A 319 -11.41 -5.58 -16.21
N LEU A 320 -10.42 -6.37 -16.62
CA LEU A 320 -9.95 -6.42 -18.02
C LEU A 320 -10.97 -7.09 -18.95
N SER A 321 -11.58 -8.20 -18.51
CA SER A 321 -12.49 -8.99 -19.35
C SER A 321 -13.91 -8.43 -19.41
N GLN A 322 -14.34 -7.64 -18.42
CA GLN A 322 -15.70 -7.14 -18.28
C GLN A 322 -15.73 -5.64 -17.92
N GLN A 323 -14.83 -4.85 -18.52
CA GLN A 323 -14.68 -3.42 -18.25
C GLN A 323 -16.00 -2.64 -18.42
N GLU A 324 -16.76 -2.90 -19.49
CA GLU A 324 -18.04 -2.24 -19.75
C GLU A 324 -19.08 -2.48 -18.64
N LYS A 325 -18.96 -3.60 -17.92
CA LYS A 325 -19.91 -3.98 -16.87
C LYS A 325 -19.52 -3.39 -15.51
N TRP A 326 -18.23 -3.36 -15.20
CA TRP A 326 -17.74 -3.03 -13.85
C TRP A 326 -17.02 -1.68 -13.77
N GLY A 327 -16.29 -1.30 -14.82
CA GLY A 327 -15.30 -0.22 -14.80
C GLY A 327 -15.84 1.12 -14.29
N ASP A 328 -17.04 1.52 -14.72
CA ASP A 328 -17.66 2.81 -14.35
C ASP A 328 -17.92 2.99 -12.85
N LYS A 329 -17.91 1.89 -12.08
CA LYS A 329 -18.14 1.89 -10.63
C LYS A 329 -16.88 1.59 -9.82
N VAL A 330 -15.73 1.42 -10.48
CA VAL A 330 -14.44 1.14 -9.85
C VAL A 330 -13.57 2.38 -9.92
N PHE A 331 -13.13 2.86 -8.75
CA PHE A 331 -12.15 3.93 -8.65
C PHE A 331 -10.76 3.33 -8.37
N ILE A 332 -9.83 3.53 -9.30
CA ILE A 332 -8.42 3.17 -9.12
C ILE A 332 -7.69 4.36 -8.46
N GLU A 333 -7.42 4.24 -7.17
CA GLU A 333 -6.79 5.28 -6.36
C GLU A 333 -5.26 5.23 -6.44
N ASN A 334 -4.64 6.37 -6.75
CA ASN A 334 -3.19 6.53 -6.80
C ASN A 334 -2.71 7.90 -6.27
N SER A 335 -3.60 8.71 -5.70
CA SER A 335 -3.26 10.02 -5.12
C SER A 335 -2.77 9.96 -3.68
N TYR A 336 -2.96 8.83 -3.00
CA TYR A 336 -2.41 8.52 -1.68
C TYR A 336 -2.30 7.00 -1.53
N TYR A 337 -1.53 6.54 -0.55
CA TYR A 337 -1.30 5.11 -0.31
C TYR A 337 -2.44 4.46 0.46
N LEU A 338 -3.59 4.24 -0.20
CA LEU A 338 -4.62 3.32 0.32
C LEU A 338 -4.03 1.91 0.51
N HIS A 339 -3.02 1.55 -0.31
CA HIS A 339 -2.04 0.50 -0.08
C HIS A 339 -0.66 1.07 -0.42
N GLY A 340 0.31 0.96 0.49
CA GLY A 340 1.70 1.39 0.26
C GLY A 340 2.67 0.23 0.40
N TYR A 341 3.39 -0.10 -0.67
CA TYR A 341 4.34 -1.19 -0.67
C TYR A 341 5.53 -0.93 0.27
N TRP A 342 5.64 -1.73 1.33
CA TRP A 342 6.51 -1.45 2.48
C TRP A 342 7.98 -1.24 2.13
N ALA A 343 8.55 -2.03 1.23
CA ALA A 343 9.99 -1.97 0.95
C ALA A 343 10.43 -0.63 0.33
N GLY A 344 9.52 0.09 -0.34
CA GLY A 344 9.77 1.43 -0.87
C GLY A 344 9.56 2.58 0.14
N LEU A 345 9.05 2.27 1.34
CA LEU A 345 8.57 3.23 2.33
C LEU A 345 9.35 3.18 3.64
N VAL A 346 9.59 1.98 4.19
CA VAL A 346 10.05 1.81 5.59
C VAL A 346 11.42 2.43 5.87
N ASP A 347 12.28 2.51 4.86
CA ASP A 347 13.62 3.09 4.98
C ASP A 347 13.60 4.63 4.94
N LYS A 348 12.46 5.24 4.59
CA LYS A 348 12.28 6.70 4.48
C LYS A 348 11.61 7.32 5.71
N TYR A 349 11.19 6.53 6.70
CA TYR A 349 10.42 7.05 7.84
C TYR A 349 11.14 8.15 8.63
N GLU A 350 12.45 8.02 8.87
CA GLU A 350 13.22 9.07 9.55
C GLU A 350 13.23 10.38 8.74
N GLU A 351 13.40 10.29 7.42
CA GLU A 351 13.32 11.46 6.53
C GLU A 351 11.91 12.09 6.57
N MET A 352 10.86 11.26 6.55
CA MET A 352 9.47 11.73 6.63
C MET A 352 9.21 12.46 7.96
N MET A 353 9.70 11.92 9.07
CA MET A 353 9.59 12.55 10.41
C MET A 353 10.33 13.88 10.52
N GLU A 354 11.41 14.07 9.75
CA GLU A 354 12.19 15.29 9.73
C GLU A 354 11.56 16.37 8.85
N LYS A 355 11.09 15.99 7.65
CA LYS A 355 10.67 16.93 6.60
C LYS A 355 9.16 17.21 6.56
N TYR A 356 8.35 16.26 6.98
CA TYR A 356 6.90 16.28 6.76
C TYR A 356 6.12 16.10 8.07
N HIS A 357 4.81 15.93 7.95
CA HIS A 357 3.89 15.71 9.06
C HIS A 357 2.76 14.76 8.63
N PRO A 358 2.09 14.08 9.58
CA PRO A 358 0.92 13.26 9.28
C PRO A 358 -0.25 14.12 8.76
N GLY A 359 -1.16 13.50 8.03
CA GLY A 359 -2.31 14.10 7.35
C GLY A 359 -2.17 14.18 5.82
N LEU A 360 -1.08 13.66 5.24
CA LEU A 360 -0.80 13.77 3.80
C LEU A 360 -1.20 12.49 3.04
N GLY A 361 -1.00 11.32 3.65
CA GLY A 361 -1.38 10.02 3.09
C GLY A 361 -0.54 9.48 1.92
N ASP A 362 0.36 10.27 1.33
CA ASP A 362 1.15 9.96 0.13
C ASP A 362 2.64 9.68 0.43
N GLU A 363 3.56 9.83 -0.53
CA GLU A 363 5.00 9.54 -0.34
C GLU A 363 5.68 10.42 0.71
N ARG A 364 5.06 11.52 1.12
CA ARG A 364 5.56 12.41 2.17
C ARG A 364 5.22 11.88 3.55
N TRP A 365 4.09 11.17 3.67
CA TRP A 365 3.67 10.46 4.88
C TRP A 365 2.62 9.40 4.51
N PRO A 366 3.02 8.12 4.31
CA PRO A 366 2.13 7.13 3.70
C PRO A 366 0.95 6.83 4.62
N PHE A 367 -0.24 6.71 4.03
CA PHE A 367 -1.44 6.37 4.78
C PHE A 367 -1.39 4.93 5.30
N VAL A 368 -1.16 3.98 4.40
CA VAL A 368 -1.01 2.56 4.73
C VAL A 368 0.37 2.08 4.31
N THR A 369 1.04 1.35 5.21
CA THR A 369 2.21 0.53 4.87
C THR A 369 1.81 -0.93 4.92
N HIS A 370 1.87 -1.61 3.78
CA HIS A 370 1.42 -3.00 3.60
C HIS A 370 2.61 -3.94 3.39
N PHE A 371 2.75 -4.92 4.28
CA PHE A 371 3.87 -5.87 4.35
C PHE A 371 3.71 -7.11 3.45
N VAL A 372 3.21 -6.89 2.22
CA VAL A 372 3.04 -7.94 1.20
C VAL A 372 4.31 -8.81 1.10
N GLY A 373 4.13 -10.13 1.15
CA GLY A 373 5.17 -11.14 1.12
C GLY A 373 5.92 -11.39 2.44
N CYS A 374 5.66 -10.66 3.53
CA CYS A 374 6.38 -10.89 4.79
C CYS A 374 5.88 -12.09 5.62
N LYS A 375 4.60 -12.44 5.50
CA LYS A 375 3.94 -13.56 6.20
C LYS A 375 4.40 -13.79 7.64
N PRO A 376 4.19 -12.83 8.55
CA PRO A 376 4.65 -12.98 9.94
C PRO A 376 4.03 -14.21 10.64
N CYS A 377 2.84 -14.65 10.22
CA CYS A 377 2.12 -15.79 10.79
C CYS A 377 2.44 -17.14 10.13
N GLY A 378 2.84 -17.14 8.86
CA GLY A 378 3.13 -18.36 8.11
C GLY A 378 4.58 -18.83 8.29
N SER A 379 4.84 -20.03 7.78
CA SER A 379 6.17 -20.67 7.80
C SER A 379 7.11 -20.20 6.67
N TYR A 380 6.60 -19.54 5.63
CA TYR A 380 7.37 -19.12 4.46
C TYR A 380 7.07 -17.67 4.04
N GLY A 381 8.07 -16.79 4.14
CA GLY A 381 8.02 -15.41 3.65
C GLY A 381 8.96 -15.19 2.46
N ASP A 382 8.63 -14.20 1.64
CA ASP A 382 9.34 -13.82 0.43
C ASP A 382 10.60 -12.99 0.69
N TYR A 383 10.65 -12.38 1.86
CA TYR A 383 11.76 -11.60 2.35
C TYR A 383 12.34 -12.27 3.59
N PRO A 384 13.60 -11.95 3.93
CA PRO A 384 14.16 -12.39 5.19
C PRO A 384 13.24 -11.98 6.36
N VAL A 385 12.83 -12.96 7.15
CA VAL A 385 11.91 -12.78 8.30
C VAL A 385 12.41 -11.66 9.21
N GLU A 386 13.72 -11.59 9.46
CA GLU A 386 14.32 -10.51 10.26
C GLU A 386 14.08 -9.11 9.69
N ARG A 387 14.19 -8.93 8.37
CA ARG A 387 13.92 -7.65 7.70
C ARG A 387 12.45 -7.28 7.82
N CYS A 388 11.56 -8.25 7.63
CA CYS A 388 10.13 -8.06 7.78
C CYS A 388 9.76 -7.63 9.18
N LEU A 389 10.13 -8.41 10.20
CA LEU A 389 9.78 -8.12 11.59
C LEU A 389 10.38 -6.78 12.04
N SER A 390 11.64 -6.50 11.73
CA SER A 390 12.28 -5.20 12.02
C SER A 390 11.56 -4.03 11.34
N SER A 391 11.10 -4.21 10.10
CA SER A 391 10.40 -3.17 9.35
C SER A 391 8.95 -2.98 9.83
N MET A 392 8.27 -4.06 10.23
CA MET A 392 6.96 -4.02 10.88
C MET A 392 7.02 -3.31 12.23
N GLU A 393 8.07 -3.58 13.02
CA GLU A 393 8.34 -2.88 14.28
C GLU A 393 8.49 -1.38 14.03
N ARG A 394 9.28 -0.99 13.02
CA ARG A 394 9.46 0.41 12.62
C ARG A 394 8.16 1.06 12.18
N ALA A 395 7.37 0.41 11.32
CA ALA A 395 6.09 0.95 10.86
C ALA A 395 5.08 1.11 12.00
N PHE A 396 4.98 0.10 12.88
CA PHE A 396 4.15 0.19 14.07
C PHE A 396 4.58 1.36 14.96
N ASN A 397 5.88 1.52 15.26
CA ASN A 397 6.37 2.61 16.12
C ASN A 397 6.25 3.99 15.44
N PHE A 398 6.35 4.06 14.11
CA PHE A 398 6.12 5.28 13.33
C PHE A 398 4.68 5.76 13.48
N ALA A 399 3.72 4.83 13.43
CA ALA A 399 2.31 5.09 13.66
C ALA A 399 1.99 5.38 15.14
N ASP A 400 2.44 4.52 16.05
CA ASP A 400 2.17 4.60 17.49
C ASP A 400 2.80 5.85 18.11
N ASN A 401 3.88 6.38 17.53
CA ASN A 401 4.41 7.70 17.91
C ASN A 401 3.37 8.83 17.77
N GLN A 402 2.50 8.78 16.76
CA GLN A 402 1.45 9.79 16.56
C GLN A 402 0.39 9.68 17.66
N VAL A 403 0.10 8.47 18.12
CA VAL A 403 -0.81 8.18 19.24
C VAL A 403 -0.19 8.59 20.58
N LEU A 404 1.02 8.11 20.88
CA LEU A 404 1.73 8.39 22.13
C LEU A 404 1.97 9.88 22.37
N ARG A 405 2.16 10.67 21.30
CA ARG A 405 2.35 12.13 21.39
C ARG A 405 1.17 12.82 22.06
N MET A 406 -0.06 12.35 21.85
CA MET A 406 -1.26 12.87 22.54
C MET A 406 -1.15 12.76 24.06
N TYR A 407 -0.41 11.75 24.53
CA TYR A 407 -0.20 11.45 25.95
C TYR A 407 1.15 11.98 26.48
N GLY A 408 1.93 12.70 25.67
CA GLY A 408 3.22 13.24 26.09
C GLY A 408 4.39 12.24 26.03
N PHE A 409 4.29 11.20 25.21
CA PHE A 409 5.35 10.20 25.00
C PHE A 409 5.72 10.04 23.52
N THR A 410 6.86 9.39 23.29
CA THR A 410 7.30 8.91 21.98
C THR A 410 8.25 7.72 22.19
N HIS A 411 8.35 6.82 21.22
CA HIS A 411 9.40 5.81 21.17
C HIS A 411 10.79 6.44 21.14
N LYS A 412 11.77 5.78 21.78
CA LYS A 412 13.17 6.25 21.81
C LYS A 412 13.79 6.25 20.41
N GLY A 413 13.34 5.36 19.54
CA GLY A 413 13.64 5.27 18.11
C GLY A 413 12.69 4.26 17.47
N LEU A 414 12.57 4.26 16.14
CA LEU A 414 11.57 3.42 15.44
C LEU A 414 11.81 1.90 15.61
N ALA A 415 13.06 1.49 15.86
CA ALA A 415 13.39 0.07 16.10
C ALA A 415 13.29 -0.34 17.58
N SER A 416 12.82 0.52 18.49
CA SER A 416 12.80 0.23 19.93
C SER A 416 11.41 0.38 20.53
N PRO A 417 10.92 -0.62 21.28
CA PRO A 417 9.64 -0.52 21.99
C PRO A 417 9.71 0.37 23.24
N LYS A 418 10.90 0.87 23.60
CA LYS A 418 11.09 1.71 24.78
C LYS A 418 10.62 3.12 24.48
N ILE A 419 9.80 3.68 25.36
CA ILE A 419 9.32 5.06 25.25
C ILE A 419 10.17 6.05 26.06
N LYS A 420 10.03 7.33 25.74
CA LYS A 420 10.53 8.48 26.49
C LYS A 420 9.45 9.56 26.57
N ARG A 421 9.51 10.38 27.62
CA ARG A 421 8.67 11.57 27.77
C ARG A 421 9.15 12.65 26.80
N ILE A 422 8.20 13.38 26.21
CA ILE A 422 8.51 14.56 25.37
C ILE A 422 8.22 15.89 26.08
N ARG A 423 7.66 15.83 27.30
CA ARG A 423 7.37 16.98 28.15
C ARG A 423 7.36 16.60 29.63
N ASN A 424 7.46 17.61 30.49
CA ASN A 424 7.25 17.47 31.93
C ASN A 424 5.77 17.27 32.25
N GLU A 425 5.49 16.68 33.41
CA GLU A 425 4.13 16.60 33.94
C GLU A 425 3.65 17.99 34.35
N THR A 426 2.34 18.19 34.26
CA THR A 426 1.69 19.47 34.59
C THR A 426 0.43 19.20 35.41
N ALA A 427 0.16 20.08 36.38
CA ALA A 427 -1.10 20.09 37.11
C ALA A 427 -2.26 20.69 36.29
N ALA A 428 -1.99 21.25 35.10
CA ALA A 428 -2.95 21.80 34.16
C ALA A 428 -2.97 21.00 32.84
N PRO A 429 -3.46 19.74 32.83
CA PRO A 429 -3.37 18.87 31.66
C PRO A 429 -4.19 19.35 30.45
N LEU A 430 -5.30 20.07 30.67
CA LEU A 430 -6.22 20.52 29.61
C LEU A 430 -5.62 21.63 28.73
N GLU A 431 -4.81 22.53 29.28
CA GLU A 431 -4.15 23.61 28.53
C GLU A 431 -3.16 23.09 27.47
N VAL A 432 -2.69 21.85 27.63
CA VAL A 432 -1.71 21.24 26.73
C VAL A 432 -2.37 20.30 25.72
N LEU A 433 -3.58 19.80 26.03
CA LEU A 433 -4.26 18.77 25.25
C LEU A 433 -4.62 19.27 23.84
N GLU A 434 -5.03 20.53 23.72
CA GLU A 434 -5.34 21.17 22.43
C GLU A 434 -4.13 21.28 21.49
N LYS A 435 -2.91 21.39 22.05
CA LYS A 435 -1.68 21.52 21.25
C LYS A 435 -1.12 20.19 20.76
N LEU A 436 -1.56 19.08 21.35
CA LEU A 436 -1.02 17.74 21.12
C LEU A 436 -1.93 16.85 20.28
N ASN A 437 -3.19 17.22 20.08
CA ASN A 437 -4.10 16.43 19.27
C ASN A 437 -3.74 16.59 17.77
N PRO A 438 -3.34 15.52 17.06
CA PRO A 438 -3.04 15.59 15.64
C PRO A 438 -4.23 16.08 14.80
N GLN A 439 -5.47 15.85 15.26
CA GLN A 439 -6.68 16.34 14.59
C GLN A 439 -6.94 17.83 14.81
N ALA A 440 -6.39 18.44 15.87
CA ALA A 440 -6.59 19.86 16.17
C ALA A 440 -5.92 20.80 15.15
N ARG A 441 -4.95 20.31 14.38
CA ARG A 441 -4.31 21.10 13.31
C ARG A 441 -5.12 21.19 12.01
N ILE A 442 -6.13 20.33 11.83
CA ILE A 442 -6.94 20.28 10.60
C ILE A 442 -8.12 21.27 10.67
N VAL A 443 -8.59 21.63 11.86
CA VAL A 443 -9.73 22.58 12.03
C VAL A 443 -9.30 24.05 11.88
N SER A 444 -8.00 24.32 11.79
CA SER A 444 -7.43 25.68 11.70
C SER A 444 -6.75 26.00 10.36
N GLY A 445 -7.03 25.23 9.31
CA GLY A 445 -6.48 25.42 7.95
C GLY A 445 -7.51 25.92 6.96
#